data_AF-A0A6C0AH31-F1
#
_entry.id   AF-A0A6C0AH31-F1
#
_cell.length_a   1.000
_cell.length_b   1.000
_cell.length_c   1.000
_cell.angle_alpha   90.00
_cell.angle_beta   90.00
_cell.angle_gamma   90.00
#
_symmetry.space_group_name_H-M   'P 1'
#
loop_
_entity.id
_entity.type
_entity.pdbx_description
1 polymer ?
#
loop_
_entity_poly.entity_id
_entity_poly.type
_entity_poly.pdbx_seq_one_letter_code
_entity_poly.pdbx_strand_id
1 'polypeptide(L)'
;MLLIGSCRLIPLAYYFHGLGQTVYRLDISKEWPDMTDILKQVDLIVCEPSLRVDFFFESNPMPDTKVYVVPNLELRMYVHDLLHVFHVKFEYISLYQAFQESRRKLSQELQDGYEALDAYIDEHLQTTKLFSSYNHPMPVLTILLFQRLAERMHLEIPEAWLEQCRTMQFLQGHDTPLFEVDRDLYQLAFIQETEPRERLAIP
;
A
#
# COMPACT_ATOMS: atom_id res chain seq x y z
N MET A 1 -8.68 -18.07 0.57
CA MET A 1 -7.61 -17.10 0.24
C MET A 1 -6.84 -16.69 1.49
N LEU A 2 -5.51 -16.64 1.42
CA LEU A 2 -4.64 -16.12 2.47
C LEU A 2 -3.83 -14.91 1.97
N LEU A 3 -3.88 -13.81 2.73
CA LEU A 3 -3.12 -12.59 2.48
C LEU A 3 -1.94 -12.51 3.45
N ILE A 4 -0.71 -12.36 2.94
CA ILE A 4 0.49 -12.26 3.78
C ILE A 4 1.22 -10.96 3.44
N GLY A 5 1.25 -10.02 4.37
CA GLY A 5 1.88 -8.72 4.13
C GLY A 5 1.69 -7.76 5.28
N SER A 6 1.94 -6.48 5.00
CA SER A 6 1.81 -5.39 5.96
C SER A 6 0.35 -4.93 6.15
N CYS A 7 0.17 -3.78 6.81
CA CYS A 7 -1.11 -3.08 6.88
C CYS A 7 -1.68 -2.72 5.50
N ARG A 8 -0.85 -2.55 4.46
CA ARG A 8 -1.29 -2.14 3.11
C ARG A 8 -2.21 -3.14 2.42
N LEU A 9 -2.20 -4.41 2.84
CA LEU A 9 -3.10 -5.43 2.31
C LEU A 9 -4.50 -5.42 2.97
N ILE A 10 -4.72 -4.62 4.01
CA ILE A 10 -6.03 -4.52 4.68
C ILE A 10 -7.13 -4.18 3.67
N PRO A 11 -7.05 -3.13 2.84
CA PRO A 11 -8.04 -2.85 1.80
C PRO A 11 -8.36 -4.07 0.93
N LEU A 12 -7.34 -4.78 0.44
CA LEU A 12 -7.54 -5.95 -0.42
C LEU A 12 -8.31 -7.04 0.30
N ALA A 13 -8.04 -7.25 1.60
CA ALA A 13 -8.78 -8.24 2.39
C ALA A 13 -10.28 -7.94 2.43
N TYR A 14 -10.65 -6.68 2.64
CA TYR A 14 -12.05 -6.25 2.62
C TYR A 14 -12.66 -6.34 1.21
N TYR A 15 -11.92 -5.93 0.17
CA TYR A 15 -12.40 -5.96 -1.20
C TYR A 15 -12.70 -7.39 -1.67
N PHE A 16 -11.81 -8.34 -1.39
CA PHE A 16 -12.07 -9.75 -1.69
C PHE A 16 -13.16 -10.35 -0.82
N HIS A 17 -13.22 -10.00 0.46
CA HIS A 17 -14.28 -10.47 1.33
C HIS A 17 -15.67 -10.06 0.84
N GLY A 18 -15.83 -8.82 0.36
CA GLY A 18 -17.09 -8.36 -0.22
C GLY A 18 -17.45 -9.01 -1.56
N LEU A 19 -16.48 -9.62 -2.25
CA LEU A 19 -16.73 -10.53 -3.38
C LEU A 19 -17.07 -11.97 -2.93
N GLY A 20 -17.34 -12.20 -1.64
CA GLY A 20 -17.71 -13.50 -1.09
C GLY A 20 -16.53 -14.43 -0.81
N GLN A 21 -15.29 -13.93 -0.88
CA GLN A 21 -14.12 -14.75 -0.58
C GLN A 21 -13.96 -14.92 0.94
N THR A 22 -13.59 -16.13 1.37
CA THR A 22 -13.06 -16.34 2.72
C THR A 22 -11.59 -15.92 2.74
N VAL A 23 -11.30 -14.86 3.51
CA VAL A 23 -9.99 -14.22 3.55
C VAL A 23 -9.36 -14.39 4.94
N TYR A 24 -8.18 -15.00 4.98
CA TYR A 24 -7.29 -15.01 6.13
C TYR A 24 -6.18 -13.98 5.92
N ARG A 25 -5.73 -13.31 6.98
CA ARG A 25 -4.63 -12.34 6.88
C ARG A 25 -3.54 -12.63 7.91
N LEU A 26 -2.30 -12.63 7.44
CA LEU A 26 -1.08 -12.70 8.24
C LEU A 26 -0.31 -11.39 8.10
N ASP A 27 -0.05 -10.76 9.24
CA ASP A 27 0.71 -9.53 9.32
C ASP A 27 2.21 -9.84 9.47
N ILE A 28 3.05 -9.40 8.53
CA ILE A 28 4.50 -9.64 8.59
C ILE A 28 5.20 -8.96 9.77
N SER A 29 4.54 -8.04 10.47
CA SER A 29 5.07 -7.37 11.68
C SER A 29 4.71 -8.08 12.99
N LYS A 30 3.84 -9.09 12.98
CA LYS A 30 3.31 -9.75 14.19
C LYS A 30 3.69 -11.21 14.24
N GLU A 31 3.71 -11.82 15.42
CA GLU A 31 3.80 -13.28 15.51
C GLU A 31 2.60 -13.94 14.83
N TRP A 32 2.83 -15.08 14.18
CA TRP A 32 1.78 -15.82 13.50
C TRP A 32 1.27 -16.93 14.39
N PRO A 33 -0.06 -17.12 14.46
CA PRO A 33 -0.63 -18.25 15.18
C PRO A 33 -0.29 -19.56 14.46
N ASP A 34 -0.63 -20.69 15.08
CA ASP A 34 -0.63 -21.97 14.36
C ASP A 34 -1.60 -21.87 13.17
N MET A 35 -1.07 -22.07 11.97
CA MET A 35 -1.81 -21.93 10.70
C MET A 35 -2.23 -23.28 10.12
N THR A 36 -1.91 -24.41 10.77
CA THR A 36 -2.07 -25.75 10.21
C THR A 36 -3.46 -26.00 9.60
N ASP A 37 -4.52 -25.58 10.29
CA ASP A 37 -5.89 -25.77 9.79
C ASP A 37 -6.32 -24.75 8.74
N ILE A 38 -5.74 -23.56 8.75
CA ILE A 38 -6.00 -22.54 7.73
C ILE A 38 -5.33 -22.97 6.42
N LEU A 39 -4.08 -23.42 6.46
CA LEU A 39 -3.32 -23.81 5.25
C LEU A 39 -3.99 -24.95 4.47
N LYS A 40 -4.69 -25.87 5.15
CA LYS A 40 -5.47 -26.95 4.50
C LYS A 40 -6.64 -26.42 3.65
N GLN A 41 -7.09 -25.19 3.91
CA GLN A 41 -8.25 -24.57 3.26
C GLN A 41 -7.83 -23.49 2.24
N VAL A 42 -6.52 -23.22 2.14
CA VAL A 42 -5.99 -22.17 1.28
C VAL A 42 -5.64 -22.78 -0.08
N ASP A 43 -6.32 -22.29 -1.10
CA ASP A 43 -6.11 -22.58 -2.52
C ASP A 43 -5.34 -21.46 -3.24
N LEU A 44 -5.29 -20.29 -2.61
CA LEU A 44 -4.79 -19.06 -3.17
C LEU A 44 -4.12 -18.19 -2.10
N ILE A 45 -2.93 -17.68 -2.42
CA ILE A 45 -2.20 -16.71 -1.60
C ILE A 45 -1.96 -15.43 -2.38
N VAL A 46 -2.16 -14.30 -1.71
CA VAL A 46 -1.73 -12.97 -2.15
C VAL A 46 -0.70 -12.47 -1.15
N CYS A 47 0.50 -12.09 -1.59
CA CYS A 47 1.55 -11.66 -0.67
C CYS A 47 2.38 -10.48 -1.17
N GLU A 48 2.89 -9.68 -0.23
CA GLU A 48 3.94 -8.70 -0.51
C GLU A 48 5.32 -9.38 -0.53
N PRO A 49 6.28 -8.90 -1.32
CA PRO A 49 7.66 -9.39 -1.27
C PRO A 49 8.29 -9.08 0.09
N SER A 50 8.79 -10.12 0.78
CA SER A 50 9.47 -9.98 2.07
C SER A 50 10.23 -11.25 2.42
N LEU A 51 11.41 -11.13 3.04
CA LEU A 51 12.17 -12.28 3.57
C LEU A 51 11.31 -13.18 4.46
N ARG A 52 10.39 -12.59 5.23
CA ARG A 52 9.49 -13.35 6.10
C ARG A 52 8.48 -14.20 5.31
N VAL A 53 8.08 -13.74 4.13
CA VAL A 53 7.22 -14.50 3.21
C VAL A 53 8.03 -15.61 2.55
N ASP A 54 9.30 -15.39 2.21
CA ASP A 54 10.18 -16.44 1.70
C ASP A 54 10.33 -17.57 2.72
N PHE A 55 10.67 -17.23 3.99
CA PHE A 55 10.75 -18.21 5.08
C PHE A 55 9.41 -18.94 5.34
N PHE A 56 8.28 -18.27 5.13
CA PHE A 56 6.97 -18.89 5.26
C PHE A 56 6.79 -20.03 4.26
N PHE A 57 7.12 -19.80 2.99
CA PHE A 57 6.99 -20.81 1.93
C PHE A 57 8.01 -21.93 2.06
N GLU A 58 9.23 -21.63 2.53
CA GLU A 58 10.22 -22.65 2.86
C GLU A 58 9.73 -23.60 3.97
N SER A 59 9.08 -23.05 4.99
CA SER A 59 8.56 -23.81 6.13
C SER A 59 7.22 -24.49 5.85
N ASN A 60 6.44 -23.98 4.90
CA ASN A 60 5.11 -24.47 4.55
C ASN A 60 5.00 -24.68 3.03
N PRO A 61 5.59 -25.76 2.48
CA PRO A 61 5.53 -26.03 1.05
C PRO A 61 4.07 -26.28 0.62
N MET A 62 3.60 -25.54 -0.38
CA MET A 62 2.22 -25.63 -0.88
C MET A 62 2.21 -25.66 -2.42
N PRO A 63 2.60 -26.79 -3.03
CA PRO A 63 2.83 -26.88 -4.48
C PRO A 63 1.57 -26.66 -5.33
N ASP A 64 0.38 -26.91 -4.78
CA ASP A 64 -0.89 -26.78 -5.49
C ASP A 64 -1.58 -25.42 -5.25
N THR A 65 -0.99 -24.55 -4.42
CA THR A 65 -1.55 -23.23 -4.11
C THR A 65 -1.11 -22.20 -5.14
N LYS A 66 -2.07 -21.43 -5.68
CA LYS A 66 -1.75 -20.31 -6.56
C LYS A 66 -1.21 -19.15 -5.74
N VAL A 67 -0.07 -18.59 -6.12
CA VAL A 67 0.57 -17.47 -5.42
C VAL A 67 0.60 -16.24 -6.33
N TYR A 68 0.06 -15.13 -5.82
CA TYR A 68 0.11 -13.83 -6.47
C TYR A 68 0.91 -12.87 -5.60
N VAL A 69 2.04 -12.41 -6.14
CA VAL A 69 2.82 -11.36 -5.50
C VAL A 69 2.24 -10.01 -5.89
N VAL A 70 2.03 -9.15 -4.90
CA VAL A 70 1.61 -7.76 -5.09
C VAL A 70 2.75 -6.81 -4.72
N PRO A 71 2.92 -5.71 -5.46
CA PRO A 71 3.92 -4.70 -5.15
C PRO A 71 3.68 -4.09 -3.76
N ASN A 72 4.77 -3.81 -3.07
CA ASN A 72 4.77 -3.00 -1.86
C ASN A 72 4.68 -1.51 -2.26
N LEU A 73 3.48 -0.94 -2.12
CA LEU A 73 3.25 0.48 -2.38
C LEU A 73 3.86 1.34 -1.25
N GLU A 74 5.15 1.64 -1.38
CA GLU A 74 5.91 2.54 -0.50
C GLU A 74 6.58 3.65 -1.33
N LEU A 75 6.39 4.90 -0.94
CA LEU A 75 7.03 6.06 -1.56
C LEU A 75 7.44 7.07 -0.49
N ARG A 76 8.75 7.33 -0.39
CA ARG A 76 9.35 8.17 0.66
C ARG A 76 9.32 9.64 0.29
N MET A 77 8.13 10.22 0.25
CA MET A 77 7.87 11.61 -0.19
C MET A 77 7.42 12.57 0.92
N TYR A 78 7.41 12.13 2.18
CA TYR A 78 6.95 12.94 3.32
C TYR A 78 8.07 13.15 4.32
N VAL A 79 8.74 14.31 4.23
CA VAL A 79 9.94 14.63 5.01
C VAL A 79 9.71 14.44 6.50
N HIS A 80 8.57 14.89 7.04
CA HIS A 80 8.26 14.74 8.46
C HIS A 80 8.25 13.27 8.92
N ASP A 81 7.59 12.38 8.17
CA ASP A 81 7.57 10.95 8.51
C ASP A 81 8.97 10.35 8.45
N LEU A 82 9.76 10.71 7.44
CA LEU A 82 11.13 10.22 7.30
C LEU A 82 11.99 10.66 8.49
N LEU A 83 11.86 11.92 8.94
CA LEU A 83 12.59 12.41 10.12
C LEU A 83 12.26 11.59 11.38
N HIS A 84 10.98 11.25 11.59
CA HIS A 84 10.56 10.42 12.73
C HIS A 84 11.07 8.98 12.62
N VAL A 85 10.93 8.35 11.45
CA VAL A 85 11.33 6.95 11.21
C VAL A 85 12.83 6.77 11.36
N PHE A 86 13.63 7.72 10.87
CA PHE A 86 15.08 7.59 10.89
C PHE A 86 15.72 8.15 12.17
N HIS A 87 14.99 8.87 13.01
CA HIS A 87 15.50 9.47 14.25
C HIS A 87 16.76 10.36 14.05
N VAL A 88 16.90 11.02 12.89
CA VAL A 88 18.12 11.78 12.54
C VAL A 88 17.77 13.21 12.07
N LYS A 89 18.69 14.15 12.29
CA LYS A 89 18.71 15.46 11.62
C LYS A 89 19.18 15.28 10.17
N PHE A 90 18.29 15.38 9.19
CA PHE A 90 18.63 15.17 7.78
C PHE A 90 19.12 16.45 7.10
N GLU A 91 20.05 16.28 6.16
CA GLU A 91 20.29 17.22 5.08
C GLU A 91 19.31 16.94 3.92
N TYR A 92 18.88 17.98 3.21
CA TYR A 92 17.92 17.91 2.10
C TYR A 92 18.31 16.88 1.02
N ILE A 93 19.60 16.75 0.71
CA ILE A 93 20.12 15.82 -0.30
C ILE A 93 19.76 14.37 0.06
N SER A 94 19.86 14.00 1.33
CA SER A 94 19.59 12.63 1.79
C SER A 94 18.10 12.27 1.72
N LEU A 95 17.20 13.24 1.87
CA LEU A 95 15.75 13.02 1.74
C LEU A 95 15.33 12.84 0.28
N TYR A 96 15.91 13.62 -0.63
CA TYR A 96 15.68 13.45 -2.06
C TYR A 96 16.23 12.12 -2.58
N GLN A 97 17.41 11.70 -2.12
CA GLN A 97 17.96 10.38 -2.45
C GLN A 97 17.07 9.24 -1.94
N ALA A 98 16.53 9.35 -0.71
CA ALA A 98 15.60 8.36 -0.17
C ALA A 98 14.31 8.27 -1.02
N PHE A 99 13.78 9.41 -1.47
CA PHE A 99 12.66 9.46 -2.40
C PHE A 99 12.99 8.76 -3.72
N GLN A 100 14.08 9.16 -4.39
CA GLN A 100 14.50 8.60 -5.68
C GLN A 100 14.70 7.08 -5.59
N GLU A 101 15.36 6.60 -4.54
CA GLU A 101 15.57 5.17 -4.31
C GLU A 101 14.24 4.44 -4.08
N SER A 102 13.31 5.02 -3.31
CA SER A 102 11.99 4.42 -3.11
C SER A 102 11.15 4.40 -4.39
N ARG A 103 11.18 5.48 -5.20
CA ARG A 103 10.50 5.55 -6.50
C ARG A 103 11.05 4.49 -7.45
N ARG A 104 12.37 4.34 -7.50
CA ARG A 104 13.06 3.33 -8.33
C ARG A 104 12.66 1.91 -7.92
N LYS A 105 12.64 1.61 -6.62
CA LYS A 105 12.18 0.30 -6.10
C LYS A 105 10.72 0.06 -6.44
N LEU A 106 9.85 1.05 -6.20
CA LEU A 106 8.44 0.97 -6.52
C LEU A 106 8.20 0.69 -8.02
N SER A 107 8.91 1.39 -8.92
CA SER A 107 8.85 1.08 -10.37
C SER A 107 9.24 -0.35 -10.68
N GLN A 108 10.29 -0.87 -10.04
CA GLN A 108 10.74 -2.25 -10.25
C GLN A 108 9.71 -3.27 -9.78
N GLU A 109 9.05 -3.02 -8.65
CA GLU A 109 7.99 -3.88 -8.13
C GLU A 109 6.68 -3.79 -8.93
N LEU A 110 6.44 -2.64 -9.57
CA LEU A 110 5.27 -2.43 -10.45
C LEU A 110 5.48 -2.96 -11.88
N GLN A 111 6.60 -3.63 -12.16
CA GLN A 111 6.75 -4.37 -13.42
C GLN A 111 5.88 -5.64 -13.42
N ASP A 112 5.88 -6.34 -14.55
CA ASP A 112 5.23 -7.63 -14.74
C ASP A 112 3.73 -7.57 -14.40
N GLY A 113 2.98 -6.69 -15.06
CA GLY A 113 1.51 -6.61 -15.01
C GLY A 113 0.92 -5.57 -14.07
N TYR A 114 1.74 -4.63 -13.58
CA TYR A 114 1.29 -3.42 -12.87
C TYR A 114 1.80 -2.12 -13.52
N GLU A 115 2.25 -2.16 -14.77
CA GLU A 115 2.89 -1.03 -15.47
C GLU A 115 1.92 0.16 -15.61
N ALA A 116 0.63 -0.10 -15.76
CA ALA A 116 -0.39 0.94 -15.81
C ALA A 116 -0.54 1.68 -14.47
N LEU A 117 -0.27 1.01 -13.34
CA LEU A 117 -0.25 1.65 -12.02
C LEU A 117 1.01 2.51 -11.86
N ASP A 118 2.16 2.05 -12.38
CA ASP A 118 3.40 2.84 -12.41
C ASP A 118 3.22 4.13 -13.24
N ALA A 119 2.63 4.01 -14.44
CA ALA A 119 2.33 5.14 -15.31
C ALA A 119 1.35 6.13 -14.64
N TYR A 120 0.31 5.63 -13.97
CA TYR A 120 -0.62 6.47 -13.22
C TYR A 120 0.08 7.25 -12.10
N ILE A 121 1.02 6.61 -11.39
CA ILE A 121 1.79 7.30 -10.36
C ILE A 121 2.61 8.43 -10.97
N ASP A 122 3.35 8.19 -12.05
CA ASP A 122 4.16 9.22 -12.69
C ASP A 122 3.33 10.40 -13.23
N GLU A 123 2.17 10.11 -13.83
CA GLU A 123 1.28 11.14 -14.37
C GLU A 123 0.70 12.03 -13.26
N HIS A 124 0.35 11.46 -12.11
CA HIS A 124 -0.44 12.14 -11.08
C HIS A 124 0.30 12.51 -9.81
N LEU A 125 1.55 12.06 -9.61
CA LEU A 125 2.30 12.27 -8.35
C LEU A 125 2.37 13.75 -7.95
N GLN A 126 2.55 14.64 -8.93
CA GLN A 126 2.65 16.08 -8.67
C GLN A 126 1.30 16.75 -8.40
N THR A 127 0.20 16.21 -8.95
CA THR A 127 -1.11 16.89 -8.96
C THR A 127 -2.14 16.28 -8.02
N THR A 128 -1.89 15.05 -7.54
CA THR A 128 -2.82 14.27 -6.72
C THR A 128 -2.10 13.70 -5.52
N LYS A 129 -2.75 13.74 -4.35
CA LYS A 129 -2.24 13.01 -3.17
C LYS A 129 -2.41 11.51 -3.39
N LEU A 130 -1.33 10.81 -3.69
CA LEU A 130 -1.33 9.37 -3.97
C LEU A 130 -1.05 8.51 -2.72
N PHE A 131 -0.43 9.09 -1.70
CA PHE A 131 -0.09 8.43 -0.44
C PHE A 131 -0.54 9.32 0.74
N SER A 132 -1.00 8.77 1.86
CA SER A 132 -1.26 9.56 3.08
C SER A 132 -0.03 9.67 3.97
N SER A 133 0.82 8.64 3.98
CA SER A 133 2.15 8.58 4.60
C SER A 133 3.10 7.83 3.68
N TYR A 134 4.38 7.68 4.04
CA TYR A 134 5.36 7.02 3.14
C TYR A 134 4.98 5.58 2.75
N ASN A 135 4.15 4.89 3.55
CA ASN A 135 3.78 3.50 3.38
C ASN A 135 2.26 3.25 3.40
N HIS A 136 1.44 4.30 3.37
CA HIS A 136 -0.02 4.20 3.30
C HIS A 136 -0.53 4.78 1.98
N PRO A 137 -0.75 3.95 0.95
CA PRO A 137 -1.34 4.41 -0.30
C PRO A 137 -2.77 4.94 -0.09
N MET A 138 -3.14 5.95 -0.87
CA MET A 138 -4.50 6.46 -0.89
C MET A 138 -5.46 5.45 -1.55
N PRO A 139 -6.78 5.51 -1.26
CA PRO A 139 -7.76 4.55 -1.78
C PRO A 139 -7.68 4.33 -3.29
N VAL A 140 -7.39 5.39 -4.06
CA VAL A 140 -7.23 5.30 -5.51
C VAL A 140 -6.15 4.30 -5.92
N LEU A 141 -4.98 4.30 -5.27
CA LEU A 141 -3.91 3.37 -5.57
C LEU A 141 -4.28 1.94 -5.16
N THR A 142 -4.92 1.76 -4.01
CA THR A 142 -5.31 0.42 -3.53
C THR A 142 -6.42 -0.20 -4.37
N ILE A 143 -7.32 0.62 -4.93
CA ILE A 143 -8.36 0.17 -5.86
C ILE A 143 -7.76 -0.20 -7.21
N LEU A 144 -6.85 0.62 -7.74
CA LEU A 144 -6.14 0.28 -8.98
C LEU A 144 -5.32 -1.01 -8.82
N LEU A 145 -4.62 -1.17 -7.70
CA LEU A 145 -3.92 -2.40 -7.36
C LEU A 145 -4.88 -3.61 -7.31
N PHE A 146 -6.03 -3.44 -6.65
CA PHE A 146 -7.07 -4.47 -6.56
C PHE A 146 -7.60 -4.88 -7.93
N GLN A 147 -7.90 -3.91 -8.79
CA GLN A 147 -8.38 -4.17 -10.16
C GLN A 147 -7.35 -4.98 -10.95
N ARG A 148 -6.08 -4.55 -10.94
CA ARG A 148 -5.00 -5.28 -11.64
C ARG A 148 -4.79 -6.68 -11.09
N LEU A 149 -4.83 -6.84 -9.77
CA LEU A 149 -4.73 -8.15 -9.14
C LEU A 149 -5.90 -9.06 -9.54
N ALA A 150 -7.14 -8.56 -9.50
CA ALA A 150 -8.32 -9.33 -9.88
C ALA A 150 -8.30 -9.73 -11.36
N GLU A 151 -7.85 -8.84 -12.26
CA GLU A 151 -7.64 -9.15 -13.68
C GLU A 151 -6.67 -10.34 -13.84
N ARG A 152 -5.52 -10.31 -13.15
CA ARG A 152 -4.54 -11.42 -13.14
C ARG A 152 -5.08 -12.72 -12.56
N MET A 153 -6.05 -12.61 -11.65
CA MET A 153 -6.73 -13.74 -11.05
C MET A 153 -7.92 -14.23 -11.88
N HIS A 154 -8.22 -13.58 -13.01
CA HIS A 154 -9.41 -13.82 -13.82
C HIS A 154 -10.72 -13.70 -13.02
N LEU A 155 -10.77 -12.74 -12.10
CA LEU A 155 -11.96 -12.40 -11.34
C LEU A 155 -12.67 -11.21 -11.98
N GLU A 156 -13.95 -11.37 -12.26
CA GLU A 156 -14.81 -10.26 -12.66
C GLU A 156 -15.20 -9.46 -11.43
N ILE A 157 -14.91 -8.15 -11.45
CA ILE A 157 -15.33 -7.24 -10.40
C ILE A 157 -16.55 -6.44 -10.90
N PRO A 158 -17.70 -6.53 -10.22
CA PRO A 158 -18.85 -5.69 -10.54
C PRO A 158 -18.50 -4.21 -10.40
N GLU A 159 -18.89 -3.38 -11.37
CA GLU A 159 -18.67 -1.93 -11.32
C GLU A 159 -19.26 -1.29 -10.06
N ALA A 160 -20.46 -1.73 -9.65
CA ALA A 160 -21.09 -1.29 -8.42
C ALA A 160 -20.25 -1.60 -7.16
N TRP A 161 -19.46 -2.68 -7.18
CA TRP A 161 -18.54 -3.01 -6.08
C TRP A 161 -17.34 -2.08 -6.07
N LEU A 162 -16.75 -1.78 -7.23
CA LEU A 162 -15.65 -0.82 -7.33
C LEU A 162 -16.05 0.56 -6.79
N GLU A 163 -17.28 1.00 -7.06
CA GLU A 163 -17.77 2.27 -6.56
C GLU A 163 -17.93 2.27 -5.04
N GLN A 164 -18.35 1.15 -4.45
CA GLN A 164 -18.37 0.98 -2.99
C GLN A 164 -16.95 1.02 -2.41
N CYS A 165 -15.98 0.35 -3.04
CA CYS A 165 -14.58 0.35 -2.60
C CYS A 165 -13.99 1.76 -2.50
N ARG A 166 -14.40 2.70 -3.38
CA ARG A 166 -13.97 4.11 -3.35
C ARG A 166 -14.34 4.85 -2.07
N THR A 167 -15.42 4.43 -1.42
CA THR A 167 -15.91 5.03 -0.18
C THR A 167 -15.27 4.43 1.08
N MET A 168 -14.50 3.35 0.94
CA MET A 168 -13.88 2.65 2.05
C MET A 168 -12.47 3.22 2.33
N GLN A 169 -12.28 3.78 3.52
CA GLN A 169 -11.00 4.32 3.97
C GLN A 169 -10.40 3.44 5.07
N PHE A 170 -9.31 2.72 4.76
CA PHE A 170 -8.66 1.81 5.72
C PHE A 170 -7.34 2.35 6.28
N LEU A 171 -6.55 3.06 5.46
CA LEU A 171 -5.16 3.42 5.79
C LEU A 171 -4.97 4.91 6.14
N GLN A 172 -6.06 5.70 6.14
CA GLN A 172 -6.03 7.15 6.40
C GLN A 172 -6.02 7.52 7.89
N GLY A 173 -5.71 6.59 8.81
CA GLY A 173 -5.67 6.88 10.24
C GLY A 173 -4.65 7.97 10.61
N HIS A 174 -3.61 8.14 9.78
CA HIS A 174 -2.66 9.25 9.84
C HIS A 174 -2.47 9.81 8.43
N ASP A 175 -2.90 11.06 8.24
CA ASP A 175 -2.61 11.82 7.04
C ASP A 175 -1.45 12.75 7.32
N THR A 176 -0.30 12.46 6.73
CA THR A 176 0.92 13.22 6.96
C THR A 176 0.76 14.59 6.28
N PRO A 177 0.95 15.69 7.03
CA PRO A 177 0.83 17.02 6.47
C PRO A 177 1.95 17.26 5.45
N LEU A 178 1.61 17.95 4.36
CA LEU A 178 2.60 18.48 3.44
C LEU A 178 3.22 19.75 3.99
N PHE A 179 4.54 19.79 4.03
CA PHE A 179 5.30 21.00 4.30
C PHE A 179 5.76 21.66 3.00
N GLU A 180 6.16 22.93 3.09
CA GLU A 180 6.72 23.67 1.96
C GLU A 180 7.94 22.96 1.36
N VAL A 181 8.78 22.35 2.20
CA VAL A 181 9.90 21.50 1.74
C VAL A 181 9.45 20.33 0.87
N ASP A 182 8.34 19.65 1.20
CA ASP A 182 7.85 18.53 0.39
C ASP A 182 7.39 19.04 -0.99
N ARG A 183 6.74 20.21 -1.02
CA ARG A 183 6.29 20.86 -2.25
C ARG A 183 7.46 21.25 -3.14
N ASP A 184 8.49 21.85 -2.57
CA ASP A 184 9.67 22.29 -3.31
C ASP A 184 10.49 21.11 -3.82
N LEU A 185 10.70 20.10 -2.96
CA LEU A 185 11.58 18.97 -3.26
C LEU A 185 10.99 18.01 -4.30
N TYR A 186 9.66 17.81 -4.26
CA TYR A 186 8.96 16.85 -5.10
C TYR A 186 8.00 17.50 -6.11
N GLN A 187 7.97 18.83 -6.17
CA GLN A 187 7.11 19.63 -7.08
C GLN A 187 5.62 19.32 -6.92
N LEU A 188 5.15 19.21 -5.67
CA LEU A 188 3.77 18.84 -5.36
C LEU A 188 2.85 20.08 -5.41
N ALA A 189 1.89 20.05 -6.33
CA ALA A 189 0.95 21.14 -6.60
C ALA A 189 -0.43 20.95 -5.97
N PHE A 190 -0.71 19.79 -5.36
CA PHE A 190 -2.04 19.56 -4.77
C PHE A 190 -2.29 20.48 -3.57
N ILE A 191 -3.48 21.11 -3.57
CA ILE A 191 -3.94 22.03 -2.53
C ILE A 191 -4.21 21.20 -1.28
N GLN A 192 -3.56 21.54 -0.17
CA GLN A 192 -4.05 21.12 1.13
C GLN A 192 -5.31 21.94 1.34
N GLU A 193 -6.47 21.32 1.53
CA GLU A 193 -7.65 22.06 2.00
C GLU A 193 -7.26 22.74 3.32
N THR A 194 -6.98 24.04 3.22
CA THR A 194 -6.85 24.92 4.36
C THR A 194 -8.26 25.19 4.86
N GLU A 195 -8.84 24.25 5.58
CA GLU A 195 -9.62 24.70 6.73
C GLU A 195 -8.64 24.83 7.89
N PRO A 196 -8.35 26.06 8.36
CA PRO A 196 -7.70 26.19 9.63
C PRO A 196 -8.62 25.54 10.64
N ARG A 197 -8.17 24.48 11.31
CA ARG A 197 -8.75 24.10 12.59
C ARG A 197 -8.68 25.36 13.43
N GLU A 198 -9.82 26.02 13.62
CA GLU A 198 -9.96 27.05 14.63
C GLU A 198 -9.25 26.51 15.86
N ARG A 199 -8.21 27.22 16.30
CA ARG A 199 -7.53 26.89 17.54
C ARG A 199 -8.65 26.86 18.57
N LEU A 200 -9.01 25.67 19.05
CA LEU A 200 -9.78 25.53 20.27
C LEU A 200 -8.96 26.28 21.31
N ALA A 201 -9.37 27.53 21.58
CA ALA A 201 -8.97 28.26 22.73
C ALA A 201 -9.51 27.45 23.91
N ILE A 202 -8.65 26.61 24.46
CA ILE A 202 -8.89 26.03 25.78
C ILE A 202 -8.53 27.14 26.77
N PRO A 203 -9.47 27.57 27.63
CA PRO A 203 -9.18 28.55 28.68
C PRO A 203 -8.14 28.05 29.69
#